data_AF-A0AAU7Z3E2-F1
#
_entry.id   AF-A0AAU7Z3E2-F1
#
_cell.length_a   1.000
_cell.length_b   1.000
_cell.length_c   1.000
_cell.angle_alpha   90.00
_cell.angle_beta   90.00
_cell.angle_gamma   90.00
#
_symmetry.space_group_name_H-M   'P 1'
#
loop_
_entity.id
_entity.type
_entity.pdbx_description
1 polymer ?
#
loop_
_entity_poly.entity_id
_entity_poly.type
_entity_poly.pdbx_seq_one_letter_code
_entity_poly.pdbx_strand_id
1 'polypeptide(L)'
;MTWTSAFGKGSGWLLQKIVNGLALTRISPNALTFIGLVINIIAACFFGFARPNNANRMFAYAGLIIIGAGVFDMVDGRVARKTNQVSVFGAFFDSVMDRYSDVAIFFGLLIYYARGNRLFYVGLVAFVMTACVMVSYTRARAEALIGTCKVGFMERPERIVCVILGALCNRWGVMAPALWVLALFATLTVIHRIRYTYLETERRKLLETQAK
;
A
#
# COMPACT_ATOMS: atom_id res chain seq x y z
N MET A 1 30.71 7.77 5.87
CA MET A 1 29.43 7.21 6.36
C MET A 1 28.33 8.21 6.03
N THR A 2 27.41 7.89 5.12
CA THR A 2 26.29 8.78 4.80
C THR A 2 25.19 8.65 5.85
N TRP A 3 24.53 9.75 6.20
CA TRP A 3 23.41 9.77 7.16
C TRP A 3 22.30 8.76 6.82
N THR A 4 22.09 8.50 5.52
CA THR A 4 21.17 7.49 5.00
C THR A 4 21.58 6.06 5.37
N SER A 5 22.88 5.75 5.35
CA SER A 5 23.40 4.43 5.73
C SER A 5 23.33 4.19 7.25
N ALA A 6 23.45 5.23 8.07
CA ALA A 6 23.31 5.15 9.52
C ALA A 6 21.85 4.93 9.94
N PHE A 7 20.92 5.68 9.34
CA PHE A 7 19.48 5.52 9.58
C PHE A 7 18.98 4.13 9.13
N GLY A 8 19.44 3.65 7.96
CA GLY A 8 19.12 2.30 7.47
C GLY A 8 19.64 1.18 8.37
N LYS A 9 20.82 1.35 8.96
CA LYS A 9 21.36 0.37 9.94
C LYS A 9 20.59 0.36 11.25
N GLY A 10 20.22 1.54 11.76
CA GLY A 10 19.44 1.68 13.00
C GLY A 10 18.03 1.09 12.89
N SER A 11 17.31 1.41 11.82
CA SER A 11 15.98 0.84 11.55
C SER A 11 16.05 -0.66 11.30
N GLY A 12 17.06 -1.14 10.58
CA GLY A 12 17.32 -2.56 10.35
C GLY A 12 17.58 -3.34 11.65
N TRP A 13 18.35 -2.77 12.58
CA TRP A 13 18.63 -3.37 13.89
C TRP A 13 17.37 -3.47 14.75
N LEU A 14 16.57 -2.40 14.83
CA LEU A 14 15.33 -2.39 15.60
C LEU A 14 14.34 -3.42 15.05
N LEU A 15 14.19 -3.43 13.72
CA LEU A 15 13.30 -4.35 13.05
C LEU A 15 13.73 -5.80 13.22
N GLN A 16 15.03 -6.09 13.16
CA GLN A 16 15.55 -7.43 13.47
C GLN A 16 15.26 -7.85 14.91
N LYS A 17 15.36 -6.95 15.89
CA LYS A 17 14.97 -7.26 17.28
C LYS A 17 13.48 -7.60 17.40
N ILE A 18 12.61 -6.83 16.75
CA ILE A 18 11.16 -7.09 16.74
C ILE A 18 10.87 -8.45 16.09
N VAL A 19 11.46 -8.73 14.92
CA VAL A 19 11.32 -10.02 14.23
C VAL A 19 11.83 -11.17 15.11
N ASN A 20 12.95 -10.99 15.81
CA ASN A 20 13.49 -12.03 16.69
C ASN A 20 12.57 -12.30 17.88
N GLY A 21 12.01 -11.26 18.50
CA GLY A 21 11.04 -11.42 19.60
C GLY A 21 9.75 -12.11 19.16
N LEU A 22 9.20 -11.70 18.02
CA LEU A 22 7.97 -12.31 17.47
C LEU A 22 8.19 -13.72 16.90
N ALA A 23 9.37 -14.02 16.39
CA ALA A 23 9.70 -15.39 15.99
C ALA A 23 9.69 -16.36 17.19
N LEU A 24 9.94 -15.88 18.41
CA LEU A 24 9.88 -16.69 19.63
C LEU A 24 8.44 -16.94 20.10
N THR A 25 7.49 -16.06 19.79
CA THR A 25 6.09 -16.19 20.24
C THR A 25 5.28 -17.21 19.44
N ARG A 26 5.85 -17.81 18.38
CA ARG A 26 5.19 -18.79 17.48
C ARG A 26 3.87 -18.30 16.86
N ILE A 27 3.64 -16.99 16.81
CA ILE A 27 2.47 -16.40 16.14
C ILE A 27 2.59 -16.67 14.63
N SER A 28 1.50 -17.12 14.00
CA SER A 28 1.48 -17.35 12.55
C SER A 28 1.68 -16.05 11.78
N PRO A 29 2.48 -16.01 10.70
CA PRO A 29 2.65 -14.82 9.86
C PRO A 29 1.33 -14.23 9.37
N ASN A 30 0.36 -15.06 8.98
CA ASN A 30 -0.97 -14.60 8.54
C ASN A 30 -1.73 -13.83 9.63
N ALA A 31 -1.52 -14.15 10.91
CA ALA A 31 -2.11 -13.38 12.01
C ALA A 31 -1.48 -11.99 12.13
N LEU A 32 -0.17 -11.87 11.87
CA LEU A 32 0.51 -10.57 11.84
C LEU A 32 0.00 -9.70 10.68
N THR A 33 -0.18 -10.29 9.50
CA THR A 33 -0.82 -9.62 8.34
C THR A 33 -2.23 -9.13 8.70
N PHE A 34 -3.04 -9.97 9.34
CA PHE A 34 -4.40 -9.60 9.75
C PHE A 34 -4.41 -8.48 10.81
N ILE A 35 -3.47 -8.51 11.76
CA ILE A 35 -3.28 -7.41 12.72
C ILE A 35 -2.93 -6.11 11.97
N GLY A 36 -2.07 -6.16 10.95
CA GLY A 36 -1.76 -5.02 10.08
C GLY A 36 -3.03 -4.41 9.46
N LEU A 37 -3.92 -5.25 8.92
CA LEU A 37 -5.23 -4.82 8.41
C LEU A 37 -6.06 -4.13 9.49
N VAL A 38 -6.18 -4.71 10.69
CA VAL A 38 -6.95 -4.11 11.79
C VAL A 38 -6.37 -2.75 12.19
N ILE A 39 -5.05 -2.59 12.23
CA ILE A 39 -4.38 -1.31 12.51
C ILE A 39 -4.72 -0.27 11.42
N ASN A 40 -4.73 -0.67 10.14
CA ASN A 40 -5.12 0.21 9.04
C ASN A 40 -6.61 0.61 9.11
N ILE A 41 -7.50 -0.29 9.54
CA ILE A 41 -8.91 0.04 9.79
C ILE A 41 -9.04 1.07 10.92
N ILE A 42 -8.25 0.94 11.99
CA ILE A 42 -8.20 1.94 13.07
C ILE A 42 -7.76 3.29 12.50
N ALA A 43 -6.70 3.35 11.69
CA ALA A 43 -6.29 4.58 11.03
C ALA A 43 -7.39 5.19 10.15
N ALA A 44 -8.13 4.35 9.41
CA ALA A 44 -9.28 4.78 8.63
C ALA A 44 -10.38 5.40 9.49
N CYS A 45 -10.66 4.84 10.69
CA CYS A 45 -11.58 5.46 11.65
C CYS A 45 -11.10 6.85 12.08
N PHE A 46 -9.80 7.04 12.33
CA PHE A 46 -9.26 8.37 12.64
C PHE A 46 -9.49 9.38 11.51
N PHE A 47 -9.36 8.97 10.25
CA PHE A 47 -9.76 9.83 9.13
C PHE A 47 -11.28 10.10 9.15
N GLY A 48 -12.12 9.06 9.22
CA GLY A 48 -13.58 9.22 9.13
C GLY A 48 -14.24 10.00 10.28
N PHE A 49 -13.63 9.99 11.47
CA PHE A 49 -14.09 10.75 12.63
C PHE A 49 -13.45 12.14 12.75
N ALA A 50 -12.52 12.50 11.87
CA ALA A 50 -11.95 13.84 11.81
C ALA A 50 -13.02 14.90 11.57
N ARG A 51 -12.97 15.97 12.36
CA ARG A 51 -13.85 17.14 12.27
C ARG A 51 -13.01 18.39 12.01
N PRO A 52 -13.58 19.48 11.49
CA PRO A 52 -12.81 20.69 11.18
C PRO A 52 -11.95 21.22 12.33
N ASN A 53 -12.41 21.09 13.58
CA ASN A 53 -11.71 21.55 14.78
C ASN A 53 -10.53 20.66 15.22
N ASN A 54 -10.50 19.38 14.82
CA ASN A 54 -9.48 18.42 15.26
C ASN A 54 -8.83 17.63 14.10
N ALA A 55 -9.17 17.96 12.85
CA ALA A 55 -8.75 17.22 11.66
C ALA A 55 -7.22 17.07 11.60
N ASN A 56 -6.47 18.13 11.87
CA ASN A 56 -5.01 18.08 11.87
C ASN A 56 -4.44 17.04 12.84
N ARG A 57 -5.02 16.93 14.05
CA ARG A 57 -4.56 15.94 15.05
C ARG A 57 -4.97 14.54 14.64
N MET A 58 -6.21 14.36 14.19
CA MET A 58 -6.72 13.03 13.82
C MET A 58 -6.02 12.49 12.56
N PHE A 59 -5.72 13.33 11.59
CA PHE A 59 -4.92 12.96 10.41
C PHE A 59 -3.48 12.63 10.81
N ALA A 60 -2.87 13.40 11.72
CA ALA A 60 -1.54 13.07 12.22
C ALA A 60 -1.52 11.70 12.92
N TYR A 61 -2.51 11.41 13.77
CA TYR A 61 -2.65 10.09 14.40
C TYR A 61 -2.86 8.98 13.37
N ALA A 62 -3.74 9.17 12.38
CA ALA A 62 -3.92 8.21 11.30
C ALA A 62 -2.60 7.93 10.57
N GLY A 63 -1.84 8.98 10.21
CA GLY A 63 -0.54 8.83 9.56
C GLY A 63 0.48 8.05 10.39
N LEU A 64 0.56 8.32 11.70
CA LEU A 64 1.43 7.57 12.62
C LEU A 64 1.00 6.10 12.77
N ILE A 65 -0.31 5.84 12.82
CA ILE A 65 -0.86 4.49 12.88
C ILE A 65 -0.56 3.70 11.60
N ILE A 66 -0.66 4.34 10.42
CA ILE A 66 -0.30 3.72 9.12
C ILE A 66 1.19 3.38 9.07
N ILE A 67 2.07 4.27 9.58
CA ILE A 67 3.50 3.95 9.74
C ILE A 67 3.66 2.71 10.62
N GLY A 68 2.94 2.63 11.73
CA GLY A 68 2.91 1.46 12.61
C GLY A 68 2.47 0.19 11.87
N ALA A 69 1.37 0.23 11.12
CA ALA A 69 0.89 -0.90 10.32
C ALA A 69 1.94 -1.38 9.31
N GLY A 70 2.61 -0.45 8.62
CA GLY A 70 3.69 -0.79 7.68
C GLY A 70 4.87 -1.51 8.34
N VAL A 71 5.13 -1.31 9.63
CA VAL A 71 6.12 -2.09 10.38
C VAL A 71 5.66 -3.55 10.53
N PHE A 72 4.38 -3.80 10.80
CA PHE A 72 3.85 -5.17 10.93
C PHE A 72 3.92 -5.94 9.60
N ASP A 73 3.55 -5.33 8.48
CA ASP A 73 3.71 -5.90 7.13
C ASP A 73 5.18 -6.14 6.74
N MET A 74 6.10 -5.36 7.29
CA MET A 74 7.53 -5.57 7.06
C MET A 74 8.10 -6.70 7.94
N VAL A 75 7.42 -7.01 9.03
CA VAL A 75 7.82 -8.00 10.03
C VAL A 75 7.25 -9.36 9.69
N ASP A 76 5.99 -9.47 9.26
CA ASP A 76 5.32 -10.75 8.99
C ASP A 76 6.05 -11.61 7.93
N GLY A 77 6.48 -11.02 6.81
CA GLY A 77 7.22 -11.71 5.76
C GLY A 77 8.64 -12.08 6.19
N ARG A 78 9.25 -11.31 7.10
CA ARG A 78 10.56 -11.63 7.68
C ARG A 78 10.45 -12.73 8.74
N VAL A 79 9.40 -12.71 9.56
CA VAL A 79 9.09 -13.77 10.52
C VAL A 79 8.80 -15.07 9.77
N ALA A 80 8.02 -15.04 8.68
CA ALA A 80 7.76 -16.22 7.84
C ALA A 80 9.05 -16.84 7.30
N ARG A 81 9.97 -16.02 6.78
CA ARG A 81 11.29 -16.49 6.30
C ARG A 81 12.14 -17.05 7.43
N LYS A 82 12.18 -16.39 8.58
CA LYS A 82 12.99 -16.81 9.72
C LYS A 82 12.48 -18.09 10.38
N THR A 83 11.17 -18.30 10.38
CA THR A 83 10.51 -19.47 11.00
C THR A 83 10.25 -20.61 10.01
N ASN A 84 10.74 -20.51 8.76
CA ASN A 84 10.47 -21.46 7.67
C ASN A 84 8.96 -21.70 7.41
N GLN A 85 8.12 -20.68 7.62
CA GLN A 85 6.68 -20.71 7.38
C GLN A 85 6.27 -19.97 6.08
N VAL A 86 7.19 -19.83 5.13
CA VAL A 86 6.89 -19.22 3.82
C VAL A 86 5.96 -20.16 3.05
N SER A 87 4.81 -19.65 2.60
CA SER A 87 3.84 -20.44 1.83
C SER A 87 3.24 -19.63 0.68
N VAL A 88 2.82 -20.32 -0.38
CA VAL A 88 2.13 -19.72 -1.53
C VAL A 88 0.80 -19.08 -1.08
N PHE A 89 0.07 -19.75 -0.19
CA PHE A 89 -1.15 -19.20 0.40
C PHE A 89 -0.88 -17.93 1.22
N GLY A 90 0.19 -17.90 2.03
CA GLY A 90 0.57 -16.71 2.79
C GLY A 90 0.87 -15.52 1.89
N ALA A 91 1.61 -15.73 0.80
CA ALA A 91 1.87 -14.66 -0.18
C ALA A 91 0.58 -14.16 -0.87
N PHE A 92 -0.37 -15.05 -1.17
CA PHE A 92 -1.69 -14.68 -1.67
C PHE A 92 -2.50 -13.90 -0.62
N PHE A 93 -2.51 -14.37 0.63
CA PHE A 93 -3.24 -13.76 1.74
C PHE A 93 -2.73 -12.35 2.04
N ASP A 94 -1.42 -12.18 2.18
CA ASP A 94 -0.73 -10.89 2.33
C ASP A 94 -1.14 -9.91 1.23
N SER A 95 -1.06 -10.38 -0.02
CA SER A 95 -1.56 -9.66 -1.17
C SER A 95 -3.02 -9.21 -1.03
N VAL A 96 -3.95 -10.09 -0.64
CA VAL A 96 -5.36 -9.73 -0.51
C VAL A 96 -5.58 -8.74 0.64
N MET A 97 -4.93 -8.95 1.80
CA MET A 97 -5.03 -8.08 2.97
C MET A 97 -4.48 -6.67 2.70
N ASP A 98 -3.43 -6.56 1.89
CA ASP A 98 -2.91 -5.27 1.42
C ASP A 98 -3.95 -4.45 0.65
N ARG A 99 -4.72 -5.11 -0.21
CA ARG A 99 -5.78 -4.46 -0.99
C ARG A 99 -6.92 -3.99 -0.08
N TYR A 100 -7.32 -4.80 0.91
CA TYR A 100 -8.30 -4.38 1.91
C TYR A 100 -7.79 -3.23 2.77
N SER A 101 -6.51 -3.23 3.14
CA SER A 101 -5.88 -2.15 3.91
C SER A 101 -5.89 -0.83 3.15
N ASP A 102 -5.48 -0.84 1.87
CA ASP A 102 -5.54 0.34 1.00
C ASP A 102 -6.98 0.88 0.90
N VAL A 103 -7.96 0.01 0.65
CA VAL A 103 -9.38 0.39 0.53
C VAL A 103 -9.89 0.96 1.84
N ALA A 104 -9.59 0.35 2.99
CA ALA A 104 -10.02 0.83 4.29
C ALA A 104 -9.55 2.28 4.54
N ILE A 105 -8.27 2.56 4.29
CA ILE A 105 -7.67 3.90 4.43
C ILE A 105 -8.43 4.93 3.60
N PHE A 106 -8.65 4.66 2.30
CA PHE A 106 -9.39 5.57 1.44
C PHE A 106 -10.86 5.70 1.82
N PHE A 107 -11.47 4.64 2.34
CA PHE A 107 -12.85 4.69 2.84
C PHE A 107 -12.99 5.65 4.03
N GLY A 108 -12.01 5.68 4.94
CA GLY A 108 -11.94 6.68 6.01
C GLY A 108 -11.91 8.12 5.49
N LEU A 109 -11.09 8.39 4.46
CA LEU A 109 -11.04 9.69 3.80
C LEU A 109 -12.35 10.02 3.07
N LEU A 110 -12.98 9.03 2.44
CA LEU A 110 -14.26 9.18 1.76
C LEU A 110 -15.33 9.66 2.76
N ILE A 111 -15.43 9.01 3.93
CA ILE A 111 -16.33 9.42 5.01
C ILE A 111 -16.03 10.86 5.46
N TYR A 112 -14.76 11.21 5.66
CA TYR A 112 -14.37 12.57 6.06
C TYR A 112 -14.87 13.63 5.08
N TYR A 113 -14.60 13.45 3.78
CA TYR A 113 -15.02 14.42 2.75
C TYR A 113 -16.54 14.43 2.55
N ALA A 114 -17.21 13.29 2.67
CA ALA A 114 -18.67 13.21 2.59
C ALA A 114 -19.34 13.99 3.73
N ARG A 115 -18.87 13.81 4.98
CA ARG A 115 -19.36 14.55 6.15
C ARG A 115 -19.11 16.05 6.06
N GLY A 116 -18.04 16.44 5.39
CA GLY A 116 -17.72 17.84 5.08
C GLY A 116 -18.52 18.43 3.91
N ASN A 117 -19.47 17.69 3.33
CA ASN A 117 -20.23 18.03 2.13
C ASN A 117 -19.35 18.42 0.93
N ARG A 118 -18.18 17.79 0.79
CA ARG A 118 -17.22 18.04 -0.30
C ARG A 118 -17.33 16.98 -1.38
N LEU A 119 -18.48 16.93 -2.06
CA LEU A 119 -18.81 15.88 -3.05
C LEU A 119 -17.73 15.67 -4.12
N PHE A 120 -17.11 16.74 -4.60
CA PHE A 120 -16.01 16.65 -5.56
C PHE A 120 -14.85 15.78 -5.04
N TYR A 121 -14.46 15.97 -3.77
CA TYR A 121 -13.39 15.19 -3.14
C TYR A 121 -13.83 13.76 -2.81
N VAL A 122 -15.12 13.52 -2.55
CA VAL A 122 -15.67 12.17 -2.44
C VAL A 122 -15.46 11.41 -3.75
N GLY A 123 -15.81 12.03 -4.89
CA GLY A 123 -15.55 11.47 -6.22
C GLY A 123 -14.07 11.23 -6.49
N LEU A 124 -13.20 12.18 -6.12
CA LEU A 124 -11.75 12.02 -6.26
C LEU A 124 -11.21 10.85 -5.43
N VAL A 125 -11.62 10.71 -4.16
CA VAL A 125 -11.17 9.59 -3.31
C VAL A 125 -11.68 8.26 -3.85
N ALA A 126 -12.93 8.19 -4.29
CA ALA A 126 -13.48 6.97 -4.92
C ALA A 126 -12.70 6.58 -6.19
N PHE A 127 -12.33 7.58 -7.00
CA PHE A 127 -11.47 7.37 -8.17
C PHE A 127 -10.08 6.87 -7.78
N VAL A 128 -9.41 7.51 -6.82
CA VAL A 128 -8.09 7.10 -6.32
C VAL A 128 -8.15 5.66 -5.80
N MET A 129 -9.14 5.33 -4.97
CA MET A 129 -9.35 3.99 -4.44
C MET A 129 -9.46 2.95 -5.56
N THR A 130 -10.29 3.24 -6.58
CA THR A 130 -10.46 2.37 -7.76
C THR A 130 -9.15 2.24 -8.54
N ALA A 131 -8.45 3.34 -8.79
CA ALA A 131 -7.18 3.33 -9.51
C ALA A 131 -6.11 2.51 -8.77
N CYS A 132 -6.04 2.60 -7.44
CA CYS A 132 -5.08 1.84 -6.63
C CYS A 132 -5.34 0.32 -6.68
N VAL A 133 -6.62 -0.07 -6.66
CA VAL A 133 -7.01 -1.47 -6.87
C VAL A 133 -6.64 -1.92 -8.29
N MET A 134 -6.88 -1.09 -9.30
CA MET A 134 -6.53 -1.38 -10.70
C MET A 134 -5.02 -1.51 -10.91
N VAL A 135 -4.19 -0.71 -10.25
CA VAL A 135 -2.72 -0.89 -10.25
C VAL A 135 -2.37 -2.31 -9.80
N SER A 136 -2.90 -2.76 -8.66
CA SER A 136 -2.62 -4.10 -8.12
C SER A 136 -3.17 -5.22 -9.00
N TYR A 137 -4.40 -5.06 -9.50
CA TYR A 137 -5.06 -6.04 -10.36
C TYR A 137 -4.35 -6.23 -11.70
N THR A 138 -3.98 -5.13 -12.37
CA THR A 138 -3.28 -5.20 -13.67
C THR A 138 -1.94 -5.89 -13.56
N ARG A 139 -1.19 -5.70 -12.45
CA ARG A 139 0.04 -6.46 -12.20
C ARG A 139 -0.24 -7.95 -12.01
N ALA A 140 -1.18 -8.31 -11.13
CA ALA A 140 -1.51 -9.71 -10.88
C ALA A 140 -1.98 -10.43 -12.17
N ARG A 141 -2.79 -9.76 -13.00
CA ARG A 141 -3.23 -10.31 -14.30
C ARG A 141 -2.11 -10.38 -15.32
N ALA A 142 -1.24 -9.38 -15.39
CA ALA A 142 -0.07 -9.43 -16.25
C ALA A 142 0.87 -10.57 -15.85
N GLU A 143 1.18 -10.72 -14.56
CA GLU A 143 2.03 -11.81 -14.05
C GLU A 143 1.43 -13.21 -14.36
N ALA A 144 0.11 -13.34 -14.35
CA ALA A 144 -0.56 -14.59 -14.76
C ALA A 144 -0.42 -14.92 -16.26
N LEU A 145 -0.24 -13.92 -17.13
CA LEU A 145 -0.17 -14.08 -18.59
C LEU A 145 1.27 -14.11 -19.11
N ILE A 146 2.10 -13.19 -18.62
CA ILE A 146 3.48 -12.96 -19.08
C ILE A 146 4.53 -13.31 -18.01
N GLY A 147 4.14 -13.87 -16.87
CA GLY A 147 5.05 -14.33 -15.81
C GLY A 147 5.52 -13.22 -14.87
N THR A 148 6.12 -12.14 -15.37
CA THR A 148 6.60 -11.03 -14.52
C THR A 148 6.20 -9.66 -15.05
N CYS A 149 5.74 -8.77 -14.17
CA CYS A 149 5.38 -7.40 -14.52
C CYS A 149 5.83 -6.44 -13.41
N LYS A 150 7.09 -5.98 -13.51
CA LYS A 150 7.72 -5.08 -12.53
C LYS A 150 7.75 -3.60 -12.99
N VAL A 151 6.92 -3.24 -13.96
CA VAL A 151 6.82 -1.85 -14.46
C VAL A 151 5.76 -1.06 -13.68
N GLY A 152 5.96 0.25 -13.56
CA GLY A 152 5.04 1.16 -12.89
C GLY A 152 5.76 2.19 -12.02
N PHE A 153 5.14 3.35 -11.83
CA PHE A 153 5.73 4.46 -11.05
C PHE A 153 5.16 4.53 -9.63
N MET A 154 3.93 4.08 -9.43
CA MET A 154 3.21 4.14 -8.16
C MET A 154 2.87 2.74 -7.69
N GLU A 155 3.83 2.06 -7.04
CA GLU A 155 3.55 0.81 -6.36
C GLU A 155 2.95 1.06 -4.97
N ARG A 156 2.83 0.01 -4.15
CA ARG A 156 2.23 0.10 -2.82
C ARG A 156 3.04 1.02 -1.88
N PRO A 157 4.38 0.89 -1.76
CA PRO A 157 5.14 1.74 -0.85
C PRO A 157 5.00 3.24 -1.16
N GLU A 158 5.06 3.62 -2.44
CA GLU A 158 4.95 5.02 -2.86
C GLU A 158 3.57 5.58 -2.54
N ARG A 159 2.52 4.77 -2.74
CA ARG A 159 1.15 5.15 -2.38
C ARG A 159 0.99 5.39 -0.88
N ILE A 160 1.45 4.45 -0.06
CA ILE A 160 1.35 4.56 1.40
C ILE A 160 2.14 5.77 1.90
N VAL A 161 3.33 6.02 1.36
CA VAL A 161 4.12 7.22 1.67
C VAL A 161 3.37 8.50 1.29
N CYS A 162 2.73 8.57 0.12
CA CYS A 162 1.92 9.73 -0.26
C CYS A 162 0.78 9.99 0.72
N VAL A 163 0.08 8.93 1.17
CA VAL A 163 -1.00 9.06 2.16
C VAL A 163 -0.45 9.53 3.51
N ILE A 164 0.66 8.96 3.98
CA ILE A 164 1.31 9.35 5.24
C ILE A 164 1.71 10.84 5.18
N LEU A 165 2.34 11.28 4.09
CA LEU A 165 2.71 12.69 3.91
C LEU A 165 1.47 13.59 3.88
N GLY A 166 0.42 13.20 3.14
CA GLY A 166 -0.85 13.92 3.14
C GLY A 166 -1.46 14.05 4.54
N ALA A 167 -1.36 12.98 5.35
CA ALA A 167 -1.91 12.91 6.70
C ALA A 167 -1.11 13.76 7.71
N LEU A 168 0.21 13.56 7.78
CA LEU A 168 1.08 14.30 8.71
C LEU A 168 1.16 15.79 8.35
N CYS A 169 1.10 16.12 7.06
CA CYS A 169 1.16 17.49 6.58
C CYS A 169 -0.23 18.11 6.33
N ASN A 170 -1.31 17.51 6.85
CA ASN A 170 -2.67 18.00 6.65
C ASN A 170 -2.88 19.45 7.11
N ARG A 171 -2.11 19.90 8.12
CA ARG A 171 -2.12 21.31 8.58
C ARG A 171 -1.81 22.32 7.47
N TRP A 172 -1.02 21.92 6.48
CA TRP A 172 -0.70 22.74 5.31
C TRP A 172 -1.59 22.41 4.09
N GLY A 173 -2.67 21.65 4.28
CA GLY A 173 -3.60 21.27 3.23
C GLY A 173 -3.08 20.21 2.26
N VAL A 174 -2.01 19.47 2.61
CA VAL A 174 -1.28 18.58 1.68
C VAL A 174 -2.07 17.33 1.28
N MET A 175 -3.09 16.90 2.04
CA MET A 175 -3.88 15.71 1.68
C MET A 175 -4.57 15.87 0.31
N ALA A 176 -5.13 17.05 0.01
CA ALA A 176 -5.83 17.25 -1.26
C ALA A 176 -4.89 17.14 -2.48
N PRO A 177 -3.72 17.81 -2.51
CA PRO A 177 -2.67 17.55 -3.51
C PRO A 177 -2.21 16.09 -3.54
N ALA A 178 -2.05 15.44 -2.39
CA ALA A 178 -1.64 14.03 -2.35
C ALA A 178 -2.64 13.11 -3.08
N LEU A 179 -3.95 13.35 -2.93
CA LEU A 179 -4.98 12.62 -3.67
C LEU A 179 -4.89 12.83 -5.18
N TRP A 180 -4.58 14.04 -5.64
CA TRP A 180 -4.37 14.32 -7.06
C TRP A 180 -3.13 13.63 -7.63
N VAL A 181 -2.03 13.66 -6.88
CA VAL A 181 -0.80 12.92 -7.24
C VAL A 181 -1.13 11.43 -7.35
N LEU A 182 -1.81 10.86 -6.35
CA LEU A 182 -2.23 9.45 -6.39
C LEU A 182 -3.12 9.15 -7.60
N ALA A 183 -4.13 9.99 -7.88
CA ALA A 183 -5.03 9.81 -9.01
C ALA A 183 -4.27 9.76 -10.34
N LEU A 184 -3.36 10.72 -10.55
CA LEU A 184 -2.58 10.83 -11.77
C LEU A 184 -1.62 9.66 -11.93
N PHE A 185 -0.75 9.43 -10.94
CA PHE A 185 0.31 8.42 -11.07
C PHE A 185 -0.21 6.98 -11.00
N ALA A 186 -1.30 6.71 -10.27
CA ALA A 186 -1.94 5.39 -10.32
C ALA A 186 -2.52 5.12 -11.72
N THR A 187 -3.19 6.09 -12.32
CA THR A 187 -3.73 5.96 -13.68
C THR A 187 -2.63 5.76 -14.72
N LEU A 188 -1.57 6.57 -14.66
CA LEU A 188 -0.40 6.41 -15.53
C LEU A 188 0.26 5.04 -15.37
N THR A 189 0.34 4.54 -14.13
CA THR A 189 0.88 3.20 -13.85
C THR A 189 0.02 2.10 -14.46
N VAL A 190 -1.31 2.20 -14.38
CA VAL A 190 -2.23 1.26 -15.03
C VAL A 190 -2.03 1.25 -16.54
N ILE A 191 -1.99 2.43 -17.18
CA ILE A 191 -1.76 2.54 -18.63
C ILE A 191 -0.41 1.94 -19.03
N HIS A 192 0.64 2.23 -18.25
CA HIS A 192 1.98 1.69 -18.50
C HIS A 192 1.99 0.16 -18.41
N ARG A 193 1.33 -0.43 -17.41
CA ARG A 193 1.21 -1.89 -17.27
C ARG A 193 0.44 -2.54 -18.41
N ILE A 194 -0.66 -1.92 -18.86
CA ILE A 194 -1.43 -2.41 -20.01
C ILE A 194 -0.57 -2.42 -21.26
N ARG A 195 0.10 -1.29 -21.57
CA ARG A 195 0.97 -1.18 -22.74
C ARG A 195 2.12 -2.18 -22.69
N TYR A 196 2.78 -2.32 -21.55
CA TYR A 196 3.85 -3.29 -21.36
C TYR A 196 3.37 -4.72 -21.60
N THR A 197 2.22 -5.08 -21.04
CA THR A 197 1.64 -6.42 -21.20
C THR A 197 1.32 -6.71 -22.66
N TYR A 198 0.72 -5.75 -23.37
CA TYR A 198 0.42 -5.88 -24.80
C TYR A 198 1.69 -6.16 -25.62
N LEU A 199 2.74 -5.34 -25.44
CA LEU A 199 4.00 -5.49 -26.17
C LEU A 199 4.67 -6.85 -25.90
N GLU A 200 4.66 -7.31 -24.66
CA GLU A 200 5.24 -8.60 -24.29
C GLU A 200 4.42 -9.79 -24.85
N THR A 201 3.09 -9.69 -24.89
CA THR A 201 2.26 -10.73 -25.52
C THR A 201 2.51 -10.83 -27.03
N GLU A 202 2.66 -9.70 -27.72
CA GLU A 202 2.98 -9.70 -29.16
C GLU A 202 4.38 -10.25 -29.42
N ARG A 203 5.37 -9.89 -28.58
CA ARG A 203 6.73 -10.43 -28.66
C ARG A 203 6.75 -11.96 -28.56
N ARG A 204 5.95 -12.54 -27.65
CA ARG A 204 5.88 -14.01 -27.48
C ARG A 204 5.29 -14.70 -28.69
N LYS A 205 4.19 -14.18 -29.24
CA LYS A 205 3.57 -14.71 -30.47
C LYS A 205 4.55 -14.75 -31.64
N LEU A 206 5.37 -13.70 -31.80
CA LEU A 206 6.38 -13.64 -32.85
C LEU A 206 7.45 -14.72 -32.66
N LEU A 207 7.93 -14.93 -31.43
CA LEU A 207 8.92 -15.96 -31.12
C LEU A 207 8.38 -17.38 -31.36
N GLU A 208 7.12 -17.63 -31.00
CA GLU A 208 6.45 -18.92 -31.26
C GLU A 208 6.25 -19.18 -32.77
N THR A 209 6.07 -18.13 -33.56
CA THR A 209 5.93 -18.24 -35.01
C THR A 209 7.27 -18.51 -35.69
N GLN A 210 8.36 -17.93 -35.19
CA GLN A 210 9.72 -18.17 -35.71
C GLN A 210 10.28 -19.55 -35.31
N ALA A 211 9.75 -20.17 -34.26
CA ALA A 211 10.15 -21.49 -33.80
C ALA A 211 9.44 -22.64 -34.53
N LYS A 212 8.45 -22.35 -35.39
CA LYS A 212 7.74 -23.31 -36.24
C LYS A 212 8.27 -23.26 -37.66
#